data_AF-A0A659RCQ7-F1
#
_entry.id   AF-A0A659RCQ7-F1
#
_cell.length_a   1.000
_cell.length_b   1.000
_cell.length_c   1.000
_cell.angle_alpha   90.00
_cell.angle_beta   90.00
_cell.angle_gamma   90.00
#
_symmetry.space_group_name_H-M   'P 1'
#
loop_
_entity.id
_entity.type
_entity.pdbx_description
1 polymer ?
#
loop_
_entity_poly.entity_id
_entity_poly.type
_entity_poly.pdbx_seq_one_letter_code
_entity_poly.pdbx_strand_id
1 'polypeptide(L)'
;MRKDALLAFLMNQTDFFDPENVSEVFTARYLAQRFNMQRNTASHYLNQLVAQGVLCKINTRPVYFLHKQAFSQQFFTLSRNEYASVAELLAHGEQECAPDDHFSLLIGHNESLKRPIEQLKTALFYP
;
A
#
# COMPACT_ATOMS: atom_id res chain seq x y z
N MET A 1 -18.64 -7.61 -8.08
CA MET A 1 -18.18 -8.99 -7.76
C MET A 1 -16.69 -9.29 -8.03
N ARG A 2 -15.98 -8.73 -9.04
CA ARG A 2 -14.48 -8.81 -9.08
C ARG A 2 -13.78 -7.59 -8.47
N LYS A 3 -14.41 -6.42 -8.66
CA LYS A 3 -13.97 -5.11 -8.21
C LYS A 3 -13.92 -4.99 -6.68
N ASP A 4 -14.96 -5.48 -6.01
CA ASP A 4 -15.08 -5.50 -4.55
C ASP A 4 -14.03 -6.43 -3.91
N ALA A 5 -13.81 -7.61 -4.50
CA ALA A 5 -12.81 -8.55 -4.03
C ALA A 5 -11.38 -8.00 -4.18
N LEU A 6 -11.11 -7.26 -5.26
CA LEU A 6 -9.84 -6.55 -5.45
C LEU A 6 -9.64 -5.48 -4.39
N LEU A 7 -10.68 -4.67 -4.13
CA LEU A 7 -10.61 -3.62 -3.11
C LEU A 7 -10.39 -4.22 -1.71
N ALA A 8 -11.16 -5.26 -1.35
CA ALA A 8 -11.00 -5.96 -0.08
C ALA A 8 -9.61 -6.61 0.04
N PHE A 9 -9.07 -7.16 -1.05
CA PHE A 9 -7.70 -7.67 -1.06
C PHE A 9 -6.69 -6.56 -0.81
N LEU A 10 -6.79 -5.43 -1.50
CA LEU A 10 -5.92 -4.27 -1.25
C LEU A 10 -6.02 -3.75 0.17
N MET A 11 -7.24 -3.67 0.72
CA MET A 11 -7.47 -3.28 2.12
C MET A 11 -6.68 -4.16 3.09
N ASN A 12 -6.79 -5.49 2.94
CA ASN A 12 -6.04 -6.45 3.76
C ASN A 12 -4.53 -6.42 3.53
N GLN A 13 -4.08 -6.23 2.27
CA GLN A 13 -2.65 -6.16 1.99
C GLN A 13 -2.02 -4.85 2.51
N THR A 14 -2.78 -3.76 2.53
CA THR A 14 -2.31 -2.46 3.05
C THR A 14 -1.98 -2.55 4.53
N ASP A 15 -2.60 -3.49 5.26
CA ASP A 15 -2.29 -3.78 6.67
C ASP A 15 -0.82 -4.23 6.89
N PHE A 16 -0.22 -4.83 5.86
CA PHE A 16 1.17 -5.29 5.83
C PHE A 16 2.04 -4.41 4.93
N PHE A 17 1.63 -3.17 4.68
CA PHE A 17 2.37 -2.26 3.84
C PHE A 17 3.69 -1.88 4.51
N ASP A 18 4.78 -2.18 3.81
CA ASP A 18 6.13 -1.79 4.21
C ASP A 18 6.64 -0.70 3.27
N PRO A 19 6.87 0.54 3.76
CA PRO A 19 7.31 1.65 2.92
C PRO A 19 8.76 1.50 2.43
N GLU A 20 9.61 0.73 3.10
CA GLU A 20 10.98 0.49 2.63
C GLU A 20 11.03 -0.59 1.54
N ASN A 21 10.12 -1.55 1.59
CA ASN A 21 10.03 -2.66 0.66
C ASN A 21 8.61 -2.85 0.11
N VAL A 22 8.18 -1.89 -0.71
CA VAL A 22 6.85 -1.93 -1.33
C VAL A 22 6.72 -3.15 -2.25
N SER A 23 5.85 -4.07 -1.83
CA SER A 23 5.62 -5.33 -2.53
C SER A 23 4.89 -5.13 -3.88
N GLU A 24 5.21 -5.99 -4.86
CA GLU A 24 4.55 -5.97 -6.16
C GLU A 24 3.04 -6.23 -6.10
N VAL A 25 2.52 -6.74 -4.97
CA VAL A 25 1.09 -7.00 -4.75
C VAL A 25 0.22 -5.76 -4.90
N PHE A 26 0.80 -4.58 -4.70
CA PHE A 26 0.15 -3.27 -4.85
C PHE A 26 0.18 -2.75 -6.30
N THR A 27 0.76 -3.51 -7.24
CA THR A 27 0.82 -3.09 -8.65
C THR A 27 -0.39 -3.54 -9.44
N ALA A 28 -0.79 -2.73 -10.43
CA ALA A 28 -1.84 -3.12 -11.36
C ALA A 28 -1.52 -4.41 -12.14
N ARG A 29 -0.22 -4.74 -12.33
CA ARG A 29 0.21 -5.98 -12.99
C ARG A 29 -0.15 -7.20 -12.16
N TYR A 30 0.26 -7.23 -10.89
CA TYR A 30 -0.02 -8.35 -9.99
C TYR A 30 -1.53 -8.52 -9.79
N LEU A 31 -2.25 -7.43 -9.52
CA LEU A 31 -3.69 -7.47 -9.33
C LEU A 31 -4.42 -7.98 -10.58
N ALA A 32 -3.97 -7.58 -11.78
CA ALA A 32 -4.53 -8.08 -13.02
C ALA A 32 -4.39 -9.60 -13.15
N GLN A 33 -3.20 -10.13 -12.87
CA GLN A 33 -2.95 -11.57 -12.88
C GLN A 33 -3.78 -12.31 -11.83
N ARG A 34 -3.81 -11.81 -10.59
CA ARG A 34 -4.52 -12.45 -9.48
C ARG A 34 -6.04 -12.49 -9.69
N PHE A 35 -6.63 -11.45 -10.25
CA PHE A 35 -8.07 -11.37 -10.48
C PHE A 35 -8.50 -11.76 -11.91
N ASN A 36 -7.57 -12.37 -12.67
CA ASN A 36 -7.77 -12.85 -14.03
C ASN A 36 -8.44 -11.80 -14.94
N MET A 37 -7.84 -10.60 -14.97
CA MET A 37 -8.28 -9.45 -15.77
C MET A 37 -7.10 -8.83 -16.52
N GLN A 38 -7.38 -7.99 -17.52
CA GLN A 38 -6.31 -7.29 -18.23
C GLN A 38 -5.70 -6.19 -17.35
N ARG A 39 -4.37 -5.97 -17.49
CA ARG A 39 -3.65 -4.90 -16.78
C ARG A 39 -4.30 -3.53 -17.01
N ASN A 40 -4.73 -3.24 -18.23
CA ASN A 40 -5.37 -1.96 -18.56
C ASN A 40 -6.71 -1.80 -17.82
N THR A 41 -7.50 -2.87 -17.72
CA THR A 41 -8.75 -2.89 -16.95
C THR A 41 -8.49 -2.70 -15.45
N ALA A 42 -7.50 -3.40 -14.89
CA ALA A 42 -7.12 -3.25 -13.49
C ALA A 42 -6.65 -1.82 -13.20
N SER A 43 -5.76 -1.28 -14.03
CA SER A 43 -5.25 0.10 -13.92
C SER A 43 -6.38 1.13 -14.02
N HIS A 44 -7.29 0.97 -14.99
CA HIS A 44 -8.45 1.85 -15.13
C HIS A 44 -9.32 1.84 -13.87
N TYR A 45 -9.62 0.64 -13.35
CA TYR A 45 -10.42 0.50 -12.12
C TYR A 45 -9.72 1.13 -10.91
N LEU A 46 -8.43 0.87 -10.74
CA LEU A 46 -7.62 1.42 -9.65
C LEU A 46 -7.57 2.94 -9.71
N ASN A 47 -7.35 3.53 -10.90
CA ASN A 47 -7.36 4.99 -11.06
C ASN A 47 -8.74 5.59 -10.76
N GLN A 48 -9.83 4.90 -11.11
CA GLN A 48 -11.18 5.35 -10.75
C GLN A 48 -11.36 5.39 -9.22
N LEU A 49 -10.87 4.38 -8.50
CA LEU A 49 -10.91 4.36 -7.04
C LEU A 49 -10.01 5.42 -6.40
N VAL A 50 -8.89 5.78 -7.05
CA VAL A 50 -8.04 6.91 -6.63
C VAL A 50 -8.76 8.24 -6.81
N ALA A 51 -9.45 8.43 -7.94
CA ALA A 51 -10.25 9.63 -8.18
C ALA A 51 -11.43 9.75 -7.20
N GLN A 52 -11.98 8.62 -6.73
CA GLN A 52 -13.00 8.56 -5.68
C GLN A 52 -12.44 8.76 -4.26
N GLY A 53 -11.11 8.82 -4.09
CA GLY A 53 -10.46 8.95 -2.78
C GLY A 53 -10.51 7.70 -1.92
N VAL A 54 -10.83 6.54 -2.51
CA VAL A 54 -10.81 5.24 -1.81
C VAL A 54 -9.39 4.69 -1.76
N LEU A 55 -8.63 4.86 -2.83
CA LEU A 55 -7.23 4.45 -2.94
C LEU A 55 -6.31 5.66 -3.05
N CYS A 56 -5.05 5.44 -2.70
CA CYS A 56 -3.96 6.35 -3.00
C CYS A 56 -3.00 5.66 -3.98
N LYS A 57 -2.41 6.41 -4.92
CA LYS A 57 -1.39 5.89 -5.84
C LYS A 57 -0.05 6.55 -5.62
N ILE A 58 1.00 5.76 -5.80
CA ILE A 58 2.39 6.19 -5.79
C ILE A 58 2.93 6.03 -7.20
N ASN A 59 3.25 7.14 -7.86
CA ASN A 59 3.64 7.23 -9.28
C ASN A 59 5.10 6.83 -9.53
N THR A 60 5.56 5.77 -8.85
CA THR A 60 6.84 5.13 -9.10
C THR A 60 6.77 4.23 -10.34
N ARG A 61 7.91 3.61 -10.70
CA ARG A 61 7.97 2.58 -11.73
C ARG A 61 8.43 1.27 -11.07
N PRO A 62 7.53 0.30 -10.81
CA PRO A 62 6.09 0.28 -11.15
C PRO A 62 5.23 1.21 -10.26
N VAL A 63 4.00 1.52 -10.73
CA VAL A 63 3.01 2.31 -9.97
C VAL A 63 2.34 1.43 -8.93
N TYR A 64 2.26 1.92 -7.69
CA TYR A 64 1.63 1.23 -6.57
C TYR A 64 0.31 1.87 -6.18
N PHE A 65 -0.62 1.05 -5.68
CA PHE A 65 -1.94 1.46 -5.21
C PHE A 65 -2.17 0.92 -3.79
N LEU A 66 -2.53 1.81 -2.87
CA LEU A 66 -2.76 1.52 -1.46
C LEU A 66 -4.17 1.91 -1.06
N HIS A 67 -4.75 1.20 -0.10
CA HIS A 67 -6.07 1.55 0.42
C HIS A 67 -5.96 2.71 1.39
N LYS A 68 -6.58 3.85 1.05
CA LYS A 68 -6.46 5.09 1.82
C LYS A 68 -6.87 4.93 3.27
N GLN A 69 -8.07 4.37 3.49
CA GLN A 69 -8.59 4.17 4.84
C GLN A 69 -7.74 3.19 5.67
N ALA A 70 -7.41 2.00 5.13
CA ALA A 70 -6.58 1.02 5.85
C ALA A 70 -5.20 1.60 6.20
N PHE A 71 -4.58 2.32 5.26
CA PHE A 71 -3.33 3.02 5.52
C PHE A 71 -3.51 4.05 6.63
N SER A 72 -4.54 4.91 6.57
CA SER A 72 -4.75 5.94 7.58
C SER A 72 -5.15 5.42 8.95
N GLN A 73 -5.65 4.19 9.08
CA GLN A 73 -5.91 3.56 10.38
C GLN A 73 -4.62 3.10 11.07
N GLN A 74 -3.59 2.72 10.31
CA GLN A 74 -2.33 2.21 10.86
C GLN A 74 -1.21 3.26 10.90
N PHE A 75 -1.24 4.22 9.97
CA PHE A 75 -0.19 5.20 9.76
C PHE A 75 -0.72 6.61 10.08
N PHE A 76 -1.11 7.38 9.06
CA PHE A 76 -1.57 8.76 9.20
C PHE A 76 -2.65 9.11 8.16
N THR A 77 -3.38 10.18 8.43
CA THR A 77 -4.43 10.66 7.53
C THR A 77 -3.82 11.17 6.22
N LEU A 78 -4.21 10.57 5.11
CA LEU A 78 -3.77 11.01 3.79
C LEU A 78 -4.70 12.11 3.28
N SER A 79 -4.21 13.34 3.19
CA SER A 79 -4.96 14.46 2.61
C SER A 79 -4.96 14.40 1.08
N ARG A 80 -3.97 13.71 0.48
CA ARG A 80 -3.82 13.51 -0.97
C ARG A 80 -4.04 12.06 -1.38
N ASN A 81 -4.38 11.85 -2.66
CA ASN A 81 -4.58 10.51 -3.23
C ASN A 81 -3.45 10.13 -4.21
N GLU A 82 -2.53 11.04 -4.48
CA GLU A 82 -1.47 10.86 -5.46
C GLU A 82 -0.15 11.36 -4.88
N TYR A 83 0.88 10.53 -4.99
CA TYR A 83 2.23 10.81 -4.52
C TYR A 83 3.22 10.43 -5.63
N ALA A 84 4.31 11.17 -5.80
CA ALA A 84 5.34 10.85 -6.79
C ALA A 84 6.19 9.66 -6.36
N SER A 85 6.47 9.57 -5.05
CA SER A 85 7.38 8.58 -4.46
C SER A 85 6.91 8.17 -3.06
N VAL A 86 7.40 7.02 -2.57
CA VAL A 86 7.15 6.59 -1.18
C VAL A 86 7.70 7.60 -0.18
N ALA A 87 8.87 8.19 -0.47
CA ALA A 87 9.44 9.26 0.34
C ALA A 87 8.54 10.50 0.46
N GLU A 88 7.83 10.89 -0.62
CA GLU A 88 6.87 11.99 -0.56
C GLU A 88 5.65 11.64 0.28
N LEU A 89 5.19 10.39 0.18
CA LEU A 89 4.12 9.88 1.02
C LEU A 89 4.52 9.94 2.50
N LEU A 90 5.72 9.47 2.87
CA LEU A 90 6.23 9.53 4.24
C LEU A 90 6.41 10.97 4.75
N ALA A 91 6.99 11.85 3.92
CA ALA A 91 7.19 13.26 4.27
C ALA A 91 5.85 13.98 4.53
N HIS A 92 4.80 13.62 3.79
CA HIS A 92 3.45 14.13 4.07
C HIS A 92 2.96 13.71 5.46
N GLY A 93 3.29 12.50 5.91
CA GLY A 93 2.98 12.04 7.26
C GLY A 93 3.72 12.84 8.33
N GLU A 94 5.01 13.11 8.13
CA GLU A 94 5.81 13.91 9.06
C GLU A 94 5.30 15.36 9.21
N GLN A 95 4.74 15.93 8.15
CA GLN A 95 4.17 17.29 8.19
C GLN A 95 2.80 17.36 8.88
N GLU A 96 1.98 16.32 8.75
CA GLU A 96 0.65 16.26 9.37
C GLU A 96 0.70 15.72 10.82
N CYS A 97 1.77 14.99 11.17
CA CYS A 97 1.99 14.38 12.48
C CYS A 97 3.18 15.04 13.22
N ALA A 98 2.97 16.19 13.87
CA ALA A 98 3.78 16.61 15.00
C ALA A 98 2.90 17.38 16.01
N PRO A 99 2.95 17.13 17.34
CA PRO A 99 4.06 16.56 18.11
C PRO A 99 3.65 15.52 19.17
N ASP A 100 2.93 14.45 18.82
CA ASP A 100 2.66 13.37 19.79
C ASP A 100 2.60 12.01 19.07
N ASP A 101 3.57 11.17 19.41
CA ASP A 101 3.54 9.72 19.39
C ASP A 101 3.28 8.92 18.10
N HIS A 102 4.01 7.80 18.01
CA HIS A 102 3.92 6.68 17.05
C HIS A 102 4.78 6.68 15.79
N PHE A 103 5.03 7.80 15.09
CA PHE A 103 5.79 7.73 13.82
C PHE A 103 7.31 7.60 13.96
N SER A 104 7.92 8.28 14.95
CA SER A 104 9.36 8.13 15.21
C SER A 104 9.77 6.70 15.61
N LEU A 105 8.86 5.92 16.20
CA LEU A 105 9.14 4.54 16.59
C LEU A 105 9.11 3.58 15.39
N LEU A 106 8.28 3.85 14.38
CA LEU A 106 8.11 3.01 13.19
C LEU A 106 9.23 3.21 12.16
N ILE A 107 9.69 4.45 11.94
CA ILE A 107 10.78 4.73 11.00
C ILE A 107 12.17 4.49 11.65
N GLY A 108 12.26 4.57 12.98
CA GLY A 108 13.51 4.39 13.73
C GLY A 108 13.91 2.94 14.03
N HIS A 109 13.11 1.94 13.63
CA HIS A 109 13.31 0.55 14.06
C HIS A 109 13.05 -0.47 12.93
N ASN A 110 13.87 -0.41 11.86
CA ASN A 110 13.96 -1.36 10.72
C ASN A 110 14.12 -2.86 11.07
N GLU A 111 13.98 -3.24 12.34
CA GLU A 111 14.12 -4.61 12.84
C GLU A 111 12.80 -5.27 13.30
N SER A 112 11.71 -4.53 13.50
CA SER A 112 10.50 -5.09 14.13
C SER A 112 9.46 -5.63 13.12
N LEU A 113 9.28 -4.97 11.96
CA LEU A 113 8.34 -5.42 10.91
C LEU A 113 8.91 -6.48 9.96
N LYS A 114 10.25 -6.60 9.88
CA LYS A 114 10.94 -7.64 9.09
C LYS A 114 10.65 -9.06 9.60
N ARG A 115 10.58 -9.23 10.92
CA ARG A 115 10.47 -10.56 11.56
C ARG A 115 9.19 -11.32 11.19
N PRO A 116 7.98 -10.73 11.24
CA PRO A 116 6.76 -11.47 10.87
C PRO A 116 6.63 -11.73 9.36
N ILE A 117 7.10 -10.81 8.50
CA ILE A 117 6.98 -10.95 7.04
C ILE A 117 7.95 -12.01 6.51
N GLU A 118 9.18 -12.10 7.03
CA GLU A 118 10.11 -13.18 6.67
C GLU A 118 9.57 -14.56 7.08
N GLN A 119 8.98 -14.69 8.27
CA GLN A 119 8.41 -15.96 8.73
C GLN A 119 7.27 -16.48 7.83
N LEU A 120 6.42 -15.57 7.33
CA LEU A 120 5.35 -15.93 6.39
C LEU A 120 5.88 -16.29 5.00
N LYS A 121 6.95 -15.63 4.53
CA LYS A 121 7.59 -15.98 3.26
C LYS A 121 8.24 -17.36 3.31
N THR A 122 8.90 -17.72 4.42
CA THR A 122 9.54 -19.04 4.53
C THR A 122 8.52 -20.18 4.61
N ALA A 123 7.35 -19.96 5.22
CA ALA A 123 6.29 -20.98 5.31
C ALA A 123 5.67 -21.35 3.95
N LEU A 124 5.76 -20.48 2.95
CA LEU A 124 5.24 -20.72 1.59
C LEU A 124 6.28 -21.30 0.62
N PHE A 125 7.55 -21.36 1.01
CA PHE A 125 8.68 -21.83 0.17
C PHE A 125 9.35 -23.11 0.68
N TYR A 126 8.69 -23.89 1.54
CA TYR A 126 9.15 -25.24 1.86
C TYR A 126 8.51 -26.27 0.90
N PRO A 127 9.30 -27.09 0.19
CA PRO A 127 8.80 -28.22 -0.59
C PRO A 127 8.26 -29.35 0.29
#